data_AF-A0A0F5LF97-F1
#
_entry.id   AF-A0A0F5LF97-F1
#
_cell.length_a   1.000
_cell.length_b   1.000
_cell.length_c   1.000
_cell.angle_alpha   90.00
_cell.angle_beta   90.00
_cell.angle_gamma   90.00
#
_symmetry.space_group_name_H-M   'P 1'
#
loop_
_entity.id
_entity.type
_entity.pdbx_description
1 polymer ?
#
loop_
_entity_poly.entity_id
_entity_poly.type
_entity_poly.pdbx_seq_one_letter_code
_entity_poly.pdbx_strand_id
1 'polypeptide(L)'
;MREVFATPDVYRFLNGKTDNVRRELAKRAADSRVAIDRFIAGASVTVGMDPFDKAARCQLARNYPPNDGIWDFRIRDPKPHVRIFGGFAERDVFVALDYRNRDALDFDGAVATMVLLWKDMFDSYQPVTGDNINAYLSDKWTPV
;
A
#
# COMPACT_ATOMS: atom_id res chain seq x y z
N MET A 1 -2.37 -9.96 -14.59
CA MET A 1 -1.50 -10.47 -13.51
C MET A 1 -0.94 -9.24 -12.83
N ARG A 2 -0.96 -9.16 -11.49
CA ARG A 2 -0.50 -7.95 -10.79
C ARG A 2 0.87 -8.21 -10.19
N GLU A 3 1.69 -7.16 -10.13
CA GLU A 3 3.05 -7.21 -9.61
C GLU A 3 3.20 -6.29 -8.41
N VAL A 4 3.98 -6.74 -7.42
CA VAL A 4 4.34 -5.93 -6.27
C VAL A 4 5.85 -5.99 -6.07
N PHE A 5 6.51 -4.86 -6.28
CA PHE A 5 7.89 -4.65 -5.87
C PHE A 5 7.88 -4.09 -4.45
N ALA A 6 8.82 -4.51 -3.60
CA ALA A 6 8.89 -4.09 -2.21
C ALA A 6 10.31 -3.63 -1.87
N THR A 7 10.43 -2.53 -1.12
CA THR A 7 11.70 -2.16 -0.51
C THR A 7 12.18 -3.25 0.45
N PRO A 8 13.48 -3.30 0.77
CA PRO A 8 14.01 -4.31 1.70
C PRO A 8 13.29 -4.34 3.06
N ASP A 9 12.79 -3.21 3.54
CA ASP A 9 12.09 -3.11 4.82
C ASP A 9 10.70 -3.73 4.77
N VAL A 10 9.92 -3.41 3.73
CA VAL A 10 8.62 -4.04 3.49
C VAL A 10 8.81 -5.54 3.24
N TYR A 11 9.79 -5.94 2.44
CA TYR A 11 10.07 -7.35 2.16
C TYR A 11 10.42 -8.14 3.44
N ARG A 12 11.30 -7.60 4.29
CA ARG A 12 11.65 -8.23 5.58
C ARG A 12 10.43 -8.36 6.50
N PHE A 13 9.62 -7.31 6.59
CA PHE A 13 8.37 -7.33 7.34
C PHE A 13 7.41 -8.42 6.84
N LEU A 14 7.12 -8.45 5.53
CA LEU A 14 6.20 -9.43 4.93
C LEU A 14 6.66 -10.89 5.07
N ASN A 15 7.97 -11.13 5.22
CA ASN A 15 8.52 -12.46 5.42
C ASN A 15 8.76 -12.81 6.90
N GLY A 16 8.33 -11.95 7.84
CA GLY A 16 8.49 -12.17 9.27
C GLY A 16 9.95 -12.24 9.72
N LYS A 17 10.90 -11.78 8.89
CA LYS A 17 12.34 -11.75 9.17
C LYS A 17 12.72 -10.43 9.85
N THR A 18 12.03 -10.11 10.94
CA THR A 18 12.35 -8.96 11.78
C THR A 18 13.07 -9.47 13.01
N ASP A 19 14.30 -8.99 13.24
CA ASP A 19 15.15 -9.38 14.36
C ASP A 19 14.38 -9.22 15.68
N ASN A 20 14.23 -10.33 16.42
CA ASN A 20 13.67 -10.39 17.78
C ASN A 20 12.32 -9.67 18.00
N VAL A 21 11.19 -10.14 17.46
CA VAL A 21 9.89 -9.56 17.87
C VAL A 21 8.72 -10.55 17.96
N ARG A 22 8.19 -10.64 19.18
CA ARG A 22 6.80 -10.83 19.66
C ARG A 22 5.79 -11.38 18.63
N ARG A 23 5.11 -12.49 18.98
CA ARG A 23 4.04 -13.18 18.20
C ARG A 23 3.06 -12.25 17.47
N GLU A 24 2.72 -11.10 18.05
CA GLU A 24 1.80 -10.14 17.43
C GLU A 24 2.34 -9.50 16.14
N LEU A 25 3.64 -9.20 16.07
CA LEU A 25 4.23 -8.66 14.84
C LEU A 25 4.23 -9.70 13.72
N ALA A 26 4.52 -10.96 14.07
CA ALA A 26 4.44 -12.08 13.13
C ALA A 26 3.02 -12.28 12.57
N LYS A 27 1.98 -12.13 13.40
CA LYS A 27 0.58 -12.19 12.91
C LYS A 27 0.28 -11.04 11.94
N ARG A 28 0.70 -9.80 12.24
CA ARG A 28 0.55 -8.65 11.32
C ARG A 28 1.28 -8.85 10.01
N ALA A 29 2.51 -9.37 10.06
CA ALA A 29 3.29 -9.71 8.88
C ALA A 29 2.58 -10.76 8.02
N ALA A 30 2.03 -11.81 8.64
CA ALA A 30 1.31 -12.87 7.93
C ALA A 30 0.03 -12.34 7.24
N ASP A 31 -0.81 -11.58 7.95
CA ASP A 31 -2.04 -11.03 7.36
C ASP A 31 -1.75 -9.98 6.28
N SER A 32 -0.67 -9.21 6.45
CA SER A 32 -0.15 -8.31 5.42
C SER A 32 0.31 -9.08 4.18
N ARG A 33 1.03 -10.19 4.37
CA ARG A 33 1.48 -11.06 3.27
C ARG A 33 0.31 -11.67 2.52
N VAL A 34 -0.69 -12.19 3.23
CA VAL A 34 -1.91 -12.73 2.62
C VAL A 34 -2.63 -11.67 1.77
N ALA A 35 -2.72 -10.42 2.24
CA ALA A 35 -3.34 -9.35 1.47
C ALA A 35 -2.59 -9.07 0.16
N ILE A 36 -1.25 -8.99 0.22
CA ILE A 36 -0.40 -8.75 -0.95
C ILE A 36 -0.42 -9.95 -1.92
N ASP A 37 -0.31 -11.18 -1.43
CA ASP A 37 -0.35 -12.39 -2.28
C ASP A 37 -1.69 -12.51 -3.01
N ARG A 38 -2.81 -12.18 -2.34
CA ARG A 38 -4.13 -12.14 -2.99
C ARG A 38 -4.20 -11.06 -4.08
N PHE A 39 -3.61 -9.90 -3.83
CA PHE A 39 -3.55 -8.84 -4.83
C PHE A 39 -2.76 -9.28 -6.07
N ILE A 40 -1.56 -9.86 -5.88
CA ILE A 40 -0.69 -10.42 -6.94
C ILE A 40 -1.44 -11.49 -7.74
N ALA A 41 -2.15 -12.40 -7.05
CA ALA A 41 -2.96 -13.45 -7.66
C ALA A 41 -4.19 -12.92 -8.44
N GLY A 42 -4.42 -11.61 -8.47
CA GLY A 42 -5.54 -10.99 -9.17
C GLY A 42 -6.87 -11.24 -8.46
N ALA A 43 -6.89 -11.35 -7.13
CA ALA A 43 -8.13 -11.35 -6.38
C ALA A 43 -8.82 -9.98 -6.47
N SER A 44 -10.15 -9.99 -6.34
CA SER A 44 -10.92 -8.74 -6.26
C SER A 44 -10.47 -7.91 -5.06
N VAL A 45 -10.25 -6.62 -5.27
CA VAL A 45 -9.82 -5.65 -4.25
C VAL A 45 -10.82 -4.51 -4.13
N THR A 46 -11.20 -4.14 -2.91
CA THR A 46 -12.03 -2.94 -2.69
C THR A 46 -11.16 -1.70 -2.64
N VAL A 47 -11.55 -0.66 -3.39
CA VAL A 47 -10.72 0.52 -3.64
C VAL A 47 -11.43 1.81 -3.25
N GLY A 48 -10.79 2.62 -2.40
CA GLY A 48 -11.21 3.98 -2.10
C GLY A 48 -10.41 5.01 -2.90
N MET A 49 -11.04 5.60 -3.92
CA MET A 49 -10.41 6.59 -4.82
C MET A 49 -10.43 8.01 -4.26
N ASP A 50 -11.51 8.41 -3.58
CA ASP A 50 -11.59 9.74 -2.98
C ASP A 50 -10.80 9.73 -1.65
N PRO A 51 -9.74 10.54 -1.51
CA PRO A 51 -8.95 10.53 -0.29
C PRO A 51 -9.70 11.05 0.96
N PHE A 52 -10.81 11.77 0.78
CA PHE A 52 -11.62 12.34 1.85
C PHE A 52 -12.95 11.59 2.07
N ASP A 53 -13.44 10.84 1.08
CA ASP A 53 -14.67 10.03 1.18
C ASP A 53 -14.44 8.59 0.71
N LYS A 54 -13.81 7.77 1.56
CA LYS A 54 -13.47 6.37 1.27
C LYS A 54 -13.93 5.46 2.39
N ALA A 55 -14.53 4.32 2.04
CA ALA A 55 -14.92 3.34 3.04
C ALA A 55 -13.74 2.93 3.94
N ALA A 56 -13.96 2.94 5.26
CA ALA A 56 -12.93 2.55 6.22
C ALA A 56 -12.42 1.10 6.00
N ARG A 57 -13.23 0.24 5.36
CA ARG A 57 -12.94 -1.18 5.08
C ARG A 57 -12.36 -1.42 3.68
N CYS A 58 -12.13 -0.39 2.86
CA CYS A 58 -11.43 -0.60 1.60
C CYS A 58 -10.05 -1.22 1.84
N GLN A 59 -9.60 -2.07 0.93
CA GLN A 59 -8.34 -2.79 1.03
C GLN A 59 -7.17 -1.98 0.46
N LEU A 60 -7.46 -1.14 -0.53
CA LEU A 60 -6.52 -0.25 -1.19
C LEU A 60 -7.13 1.16 -1.22
N ALA A 61 -6.33 2.18 -0.92
CA ALA A 61 -6.81 3.55 -0.88
C ALA A 61 -5.82 4.57 -1.43
N ARG A 62 -6.33 5.54 -2.17
CA ARG A 62 -5.56 6.70 -2.63
C ARG A 62 -5.38 7.68 -1.48
N ASN A 63 -4.19 8.25 -1.37
CA ASN A 63 -3.88 9.28 -0.38
C ASN A 63 -3.94 10.68 -1.01
N TYR A 64 -4.07 11.68 -0.14
CA TYR A 64 -4.03 13.08 -0.53
C TYR A 64 -2.58 13.59 -0.47
N PRO A 65 -2.15 14.44 -1.41
CA PRO A 65 -2.85 14.82 -2.63
C PRO A 65 -2.82 13.70 -3.69
N PRO A 66 -3.88 13.54 -4.52
CA PRO A 66 -3.91 12.51 -5.57
C PRO A 66 -2.75 12.58 -6.57
N ASN A 67 -2.21 13.79 -6.79
CA ASN A 67 -1.10 14.05 -7.73
C ASN A 67 0.25 13.53 -7.21
N ASP A 68 0.36 13.16 -5.93
CA ASP A 68 1.56 12.50 -5.42
C ASP A 68 1.60 11.01 -5.79
N GLY A 69 0.49 10.45 -6.30
CA GLY A 69 0.42 9.05 -6.73
C GLY A 69 0.62 8.04 -5.60
N ILE A 70 0.41 8.45 -4.34
CA ILE A 70 0.61 7.62 -3.16
C ILE A 70 -0.67 6.91 -2.74
N TRP A 71 -0.50 5.65 -2.35
CA TRP A 71 -1.54 4.69 -2.00
C TRP A 71 -1.17 3.91 -0.75
N ASP A 72 -2.17 3.37 -0.07
CA ASP A 72 -1.97 2.44 1.04
C ASP A 72 -2.80 1.15 0.91
N PHE A 73 -2.17 0.00 1.15
CA PHE A 73 -2.89 -1.21 1.51
C PHE A 73 -3.29 -1.17 2.99
N ARG A 74 -4.54 -1.55 3.27
CA ARG A 74 -5.18 -1.44 4.59
C ARG A 74 -5.36 -2.78 5.25
N ILE A 75 -4.45 -3.11 6.17
CA ILE A 75 -4.48 -4.36 6.91
C ILE A 75 -5.13 -4.06 8.27
N ARG A 76 -6.31 -4.62 8.51
CA ARG A 76 -7.17 -4.27 9.65
C ARG A 76 -7.24 -5.33 10.75
N ASP A 77 -6.74 -6.53 10.51
CA ASP A 77 -6.58 -7.55 11.54
C ASP A 77 -5.15 -8.11 11.43
N PRO A 78 -4.47 -8.37 12.56
CA PRO A 78 -4.82 -7.96 13.92
C PRO A 78 -4.58 -6.46 14.16
N LYS A 79 -5.01 -5.97 15.33
CA LYS A 79 -4.62 -4.65 15.82
C LYS A 79 -3.17 -4.63 16.35
N PRO A 80 -2.54 -3.43 16.41
CA PRO A 80 -2.82 -2.23 15.61
C PRO A 80 -2.86 -2.54 14.10
N HIS A 81 -3.77 -1.85 13.41
CA HIS A 81 -3.88 -1.96 11.96
C HIS A 81 -2.56 -1.53 11.30
N VAL A 82 -2.22 -2.14 10.17
CA VAL A 82 -1.04 -1.79 9.38
C VAL A 82 -1.46 -1.08 8.09
N ARG A 83 -0.63 -0.15 7.65
CA ARG A 83 -0.67 0.48 6.32
C ARG A 83 0.61 0.14 5.60
N ILE A 84 0.52 -0.40 4.40
CA ILE A 84 1.67 -0.55 3.51
C ILE A 84 1.54 0.51 2.44
N PHE A 85 2.45 1.47 2.47
CA PHE A 85 2.44 2.61 1.57
C PHE A 85 3.25 2.34 0.31
N GLY A 86 2.87 2.99 -0.77
CA GLY A 86 3.52 2.85 -2.05
C GLY A 86 2.85 3.67 -3.14
N GLY A 87 3.25 3.40 -4.38
CA GLY A 87 2.65 3.99 -5.57
C GLY A 87 2.60 2.96 -6.69
N PHE A 88 1.84 3.26 -7.75
CA PHE A 88 1.84 2.44 -8.95
C PHE A 88 2.94 2.93 -9.89
N ALA A 89 3.83 2.04 -10.31
CA ALA A 89 4.81 2.37 -11.35
C ALA A 89 4.15 2.30 -12.74
N GLU A 90 3.27 1.32 -12.93
CA GLU A 90 2.46 1.13 -14.12
C GLU A 90 1.10 0.53 -13.72
N ARG A 91 0.19 0.38 -14.69
CA ARG A 91 -1.07 -0.32 -14.45
C ARG A 91 -0.79 -1.76 -13.99
N ASP A 92 -1.40 -2.16 -12.87
CA ASP A 92 -1.20 -3.43 -12.16
C ASP A 92 0.19 -3.65 -11.54
N VAL A 93 1.07 -2.64 -11.52
CA VAL A 93 2.43 -2.72 -10.95
C VAL A 93 2.54 -1.77 -9.77
N PHE A 94 2.51 -2.32 -8.55
CA PHE A 94 2.62 -1.56 -7.31
C PHE A 94 4.04 -1.63 -6.72
N VAL A 95 4.56 -0.52 -6.23
CA VAL A 95 5.82 -0.46 -5.49
C VAL A 95 5.53 -0.11 -4.04
N ALA A 96 5.68 -1.09 -3.14
CA ALA A 96 5.54 -0.93 -1.71
C ALA A 96 6.84 -0.37 -1.09
N LEU A 97 6.75 0.85 -0.58
CA LEU A 97 7.90 1.62 -0.11
C LEU A 97 8.15 1.48 1.39
N ASP A 98 7.08 1.48 2.19
CA ASP A 98 7.17 1.46 3.66
C ASP A 98 5.91 0.87 4.28
N TYR A 99 5.95 0.52 5.56
CA TYR A 99 4.78 0.13 6.34
C TYR A 99 4.73 0.84 7.69
N ARG A 100 3.52 1.19 8.14
CA ARG A 100 3.30 1.93 9.39
C ARG A 100 2.14 1.34 10.18
N ASN A 101 2.23 1.40 11.51
CA ASN A 101 1.10 1.15 12.40
C ASN A 101 0.14 2.34 12.32
N ARG A 102 -1.16 2.08 12.14
CA ARG A 102 -2.20 3.10 11.96
C ARG A 102 -2.41 3.99 13.19
N ASP A 103 -2.23 3.45 14.39
CA ASP A 103 -2.66 4.12 15.64
C ASP A 103 -1.81 5.34 16.00
N ALA A 104 -0.55 5.39 15.54
CA ALA A 104 0.39 6.49 15.77
C ALA A 104 0.79 7.22 14.48
N LEU A 105 -0.04 7.10 13.44
CA LEU A 105 0.31 7.57 12.10
C LEU A 105 -0.09 9.03 11.90
N ASP A 106 0.93 9.88 11.71
CA ASP A 106 0.79 11.16 11.01
C ASP A 106 0.70 10.89 9.50
N PHE A 107 -0.48 11.10 8.92
CA PHE A 107 -0.73 10.76 7.52
C PHE A 107 0.00 11.68 6.56
N ASP A 108 -0.02 12.99 6.82
CA ASP A 108 0.59 13.96 5.91
C ASP A 108 2.11 13.79 5.89
N GLY A 109 2.71 13.61 7.08
CA GLY A 109 4.13 13.27 7.19
C GLY A 109 4.50 11.93 6.54
N ALA A 110 3.63 10.92 6.63
CA ALA A 110 3.85 9.64 5.98
C ALA A 110 3.82 9.77 4.44
N VAL A 111 2.83 10.46 3.87
CA VAL A 111 2.74 10.69 2.42
C VAL A 111 3.95 11.48 1.93
N ALA A 112 4.33 12.56 2.60
CA ALA A 112 5.52 13.33 2.26
C ALA A 112 6.79 12.47 2.28
N THR A 113 6.91 11.56 3.26
CA THR A 113 8.01 10.59 3.31
C THR A 113 7.99 9.66 2.10
N MET A 114 6.82 9.19 1.66
CA MET A 114 6.70 8.31 0.50
C MET A 114 7.08 9.01 -0.80
N VAL A 115 6.70 10.27 -0.97
CA VAL A 115 7.12 11.09 -2.13
C VAL A 115 8.65 11.20 -2.18
N LEU A 116 9.30 11.43 -1.04
CA LEU A 116 10.76 11.48 -0.95
C LEU A 116 11.40 10.12 -1.26
N LEU A 117 10.87 9.02 -0.71
CA LEU A 117 11.37 7.67 -1.00
C LEU A 117 11.20 7.29 -2.47
N TRP A 118 10.07 7.64 -3.08
CA TRP A 118 9.83 7.41 -4.50
C TRP A 118 10.87 8.16 -5.34
N LYS A 119 11.06 9.45 -5.06
CA LYS A 119 12.03 10.29 -5.77
C LYS A 119 13.47 9.78 -5.60
N ASP A 120 13.84 9.32 -4.40
CA ASP A 120 15.17 8.75 -4.15
C ASP A 120 15.41 7.48 -4.99
N MET A 121 14.39 6.61 -5.11
CA MET A 121 14.52 5.35 -5.84
C MET A 121 14.43 5.49 -7.36
N PHE A 122 13.63 6.42 -7.86
CA PHE A 122 13.28 6.49 -9.29
C PHE A 122 13.60 7.84 -9.95
N ASP A 123 14.25 8.76 -9.23
CA ASP A 123 14.69 10.07 -9.67
C ASP A 123 13.58 10.89 -10.35
N SER A 124 13.54 10.88 -11.70
CA SER A 124 12.58 11.63 -12.50
C SER A 124 11.28 10.89 -12.80
N TYR A 125 11.24 9.57 -12.59
CA TYR A 125 10.05 8.76 -12.90
C TYR A 125 8.95 9.02 -11.87
N GLN A 126 7.80 9.51 -12.34
CA GLN A 126 6.64 9.78 -11.49
C GLN A 126 5.81 8.51 -11.28
N PRO A 127 5.19 8.34 -10.10
CA PRO A 127 4.17 7.32 -9.95
C PRO A 127 3.00 7.62 -10.89
N VAL A 128 2.26 6.59 -11.28
CA VAL A 128 1.01 6.74 -12.02
C VAL A 128 0.07 7.64 -11.23
N THR A 129 -0.48 8.62 -11.93
CA THR A 129 -1.56 9.49 -11.45
C THR A 129 -2.70 9.44 -12.45
N GLY A 130 -3.93 9.64 -11.97
CA GLY A 130 -5.13 9.55 -12.79
C GLY A 130 -6.40 9.61 -11.98
N ASP A 131 -7.46 10.08 -12.62
CA ASP A 131 -8.77 10.31 -11.99
C ASP A 131 -9.67 9.07 -12.01
N ASN A 132 -9.26 8.03 -12.75
CA ASN A 132 -9.99 6.78 -12.87
C ASN A 132 -9.13 5.62 -12.37
N ILE A 133 -9.74 4.71 -11.60
CA ILE A 133 -9.10 3.48 -11.11
C ILE A 133 -8.48 2.62 -12.23
N ASN A 134 -9.01 2.69 -13.45
CA ASN A 134 -8.48 1.98 -14.62
C ASN A 134 -7.08 2.44 -15.04
N ALA A 135 -6.61 3.60 -14.54
CA ALA A 135 -5.20 4.02 -14.69
C ALA A 135 -4.26 3.12 -13.88
N TYR A 136 -4.74 2.56 -12.76
CA TYR A 136 -3.94 1.82 -11.78
C TYR A 136 -4.19 0.30 -11.85
N LEU A 137 -5.41 -0.14 -12.14
CA LEU A 137 -5.80 -1.55 -12.17
C LEU A 137 -6.53 -1.92 -13.46
N SER A 138 -6.17 -3.04 -14.10
CA SER A 138 -6.84 -3.46 -15.35
C SER A 138 -8.15 -4.19 -15.13
N ASP A 139 -8.28 -4.97 -14.06
CA ASP A 139 -9.48 -5.77 -13.76
C ASP A 139 -9.70 -5.97 -12.25
N LYS A 140 -10.83 -6.60 -11.91
CA LYS A 140 -11.16 -7.17 -10.57
C LYS A 140 -10.93 -6.19 -9.41
N TRP A 141 -11.68 -5.10 -9.45
CA TRP A 141 -11.77 -4.13 -8.36
C TRP A 141 -13.24 -3.78 -8.09
N THR A 142 -13.52 -3.26 -6.90
CA THR A 142 -14.85 -2.76 -6.52
C THR A 142 -14.69 -1.39 -5.85
N PRO A 143 -15.34 -0.32 -6.35
CA PRO A 143 -15.24 1.00 -5.75
C PRO A 143 -16.02 1.03 -4.43
N VAL A 144 -15.46 1.66 -3.40
CA VAL A 144 -16.08 1.79 -2.06
C VAL A 144 -15.67 3.08 -1.35
#